data_AF-A0A7X6VGE8-F1
#
_entry.id   AF-A0A7X6VGE8-F1
#
_cell.length_a   1.000
_cell.length_b   1.000
_cell.length_c   1.000
_cell.angle_alpha   90.00
_cell.angle_beta   90.00
_cell.angle_gamma   90.00
#
_symmetry.space_group_name_H-M   'P 1'
#
loop_
_entity.id
_entity.type
_entity.pdbx_description
1 polymer ?
#
loop_
_entity_poly.entity_id
_entity_poly.type
_entity_poly.pdbx_seq_one_letter_code
_entity_poly.pdbx_strand_id
1 'polypeptide(L)'
;RPFKGILYFGLMLTPDGPKVLEYNARFGDPETQVVLPRLKNDLLEIFDAIIDEKLETIDISWKQNCAVCVVMASGGYPENYVKGYEITGLDAIKSFEDIMAFHAGTKKENGKFYTNGGRVLGVTAVAEDIEKAREKAYEAVSTVHFKDAHYRKDIGMK
;
A
#
# COMPACT_ATOMS: atom_id res chain seq x y z
N ARG A 1 2.34 23.02 20.69
CA ARG A 1 1.77 21.75 21.21
C ARG A 1 2.71 20.62 20.78
N PRO A 2 2.96 19.60 21.62
CA PRO A 2 3.76 18.44 21.21
C PRO A 2 3.07 17.71 20.06
N PHE A 3 3.86 17.14 19.14
CA PHE A 3 3.36 16.30 18.06
C PHE A 3 3.03 14.90 18.59
N LYS A 4 1.87 14.35 18.21
CA LYS A 4 1.45 12.98 18.53
C LYS A 4 0.89 12.32 17.28
N GLY A 5 1.33 11.12 16.98
CA GLY A 5 0.87 10.36 15.81
C GLY A 5 2.01 9.84 14.96
N ILE A 6 1.75 9.70 13.66
CA ILE A 6 2.71 9.17 12.70
C ILE A 6 3.50 10.31 12.07
N LEU A 7 4.82 10.27 12.26
CA LEU A 7 5.75 11.17 11.59
C LEU A 7 6.54 10.39 10.55
N TYR A 8 6.26 10.66 9.28
CA TYR A 8 6.94 10.07 8.13
C TYR A 8 8.06 11.00 7.69
N PHE A 9 9.25 10.45 7.41
CA PHE A 9 10.38 11.18 6.85
C PHE A 9 10.74 10.64 5.47
N GLY A 10 10.75 11.53 4.47
CA GLY A 10 11.45 11.28 3.22
C GLY A 10 12.94 11.52 3.45
N LEU A 11 13.74 10.47 3.34
CA LEU A 11 15.19 10.53 3.59
C LEU A 11 15.97 10.26 2.30
N MET A 12 17.07 10.99 2.12
CA MET A 12 18.10 10.72 1.12
C MET A 12 19.37 10.23 1.81
N LEU A 13 19.90 9.08 1.40
CA LEU A 13 21.19 8.60 1.88
C LEU A 13 22.30 9.24 1.03
N THR A 14 23.14 10.06 1.66
CA THR A 14 24.27 10.73 1.01
C THR A 14 25.60 10.21 1.55
N PRO A 15 26.73 10.48 0.88
CA PRO A 15 28.06 10.19 1.44
C PRO A 15 28.31 10.80 2.83
N ASP A 16 27.65 11.92 3.14
CA ASP A 16 27.76 12.60 4.44
C ASP A 16 26.75 12.08 5.48
N GLY A 17 25.97 11.04 5.16
CA GLY A 17 24.90 10.50 6.00
C GLY A 17 23.48 10.81 5.50
N PRO A 18 22.44 10.40 6.26
CA PRO A 18 21.04 10.61 5.90
C PRO A 18 20.64 12.09 6.01
N LYS A 19 19.97 12.61 4.98
CA LYS A 19 19.43 13.98 4.94
C LYS A 19 17.91 13.93 4.77
N VAL A 20 17.18 14.77 5.51
CA VAL A 20 15.72 14.90 5.40
C VAL A 20 15.38 15.71 4.15
N LEU A 21 14.53 15.14 3.29
CA LEU A 21 13.94 15.84 2.14
C LEU A 21 12.62 16.50 2.52
N GLU A 22 11.75 15.73 3.19
CA GLU A 22 10.42 16.15 3.58
C GLU A 22 9.94 15.39 4.81
N TYR A 23 8.88 15.90 5.45
CA TYR A 23 8.15 15.20 6.49
C TYR A 23 6.65 15.27 6.23
N ASN A 24 5.96 14.18 6.57
CA ASN A 24 4.50 14.09 6.51
C ASN A 24 3.97 13.72 7.90
N ALA A 25 2.90 14.37 8.34
CA ALA A 25 2.26 14.15 9.64
C ALA A 25 1.22 13.00 9.60
N ARG A 26 1.46 11.98 8.77
CA ARG A 26 0.54 10.88 8.49
C ARG A 26 1.28 9.71 7.83
N PHE A 27 0.57 8.59 7.74
CA PHE A 27 0.95 7.42 6.96
C PHE A 27 1.10 7.70 5.45
N GLY A 28 2.15 7.15 4.82
CA GLY A 28 2.37 7.20 3.38
C GLY A 28 1.29 6.45 2.58
N ASP A 29 1.13 6.77 1.30
CA ASP A 29 0.30 5.98 0.38
C ASP A 29 1.01 5.98 -0.98
N PRO A 30 1.58 4.84 -1.42
CA PRO A 30 1.23 3.47 -1.03
C PRO A 30 2.08 2.80 0.06
N GLU A 31 2.90 3.53 0.81
CA GLU A 31 3.85 2.92 1.77
C GLU A 31 3.17 2.17 2.92
N THR A 32 2.01 2.65 3.37
CA THR A 32 1.24 2.01 4.43
C THR A 32 0.82 0.59 4.07
N GLN A 33 0.47 0.37 2.80
CA GLN A 33 0.04 -0.90 2.26
C GLN A 33 1.15 -1.95 2.30
N VAL A 34 2.43 -1.59 2.46
CA VAL A 34 3.54 -2.54 2.66
C VAL A 34 4.06 -2.59 4.09
N VAL A 35 3.90 -1.51 4.86
CA VAL A 35 4.35 -1.45 6.26
C VAL A 35 3.40 -2.24 7.16
N LEU A 36 2.09 -1.92 7.15
CA LEU A 36 1.14 -2.47 8.12
C LEU A 36 0.95 -3.99 8.01
N PRO A 37 0.95 -4.65 6.83
CA PRO A 37 0.83 -6.11 6.77
C PRO A 37 1.96 -6.88 7.47
N ARG A 38 3.10 -6.20 7.71
CA ARG A 38 4.27 -6.76 8.39
C ARG A 38 4.27 -6.50 9.90
N LEU A 39 3.38 -5.64 10.40
CA LEU A 39 3.24 -5.34 11.82
C LEU A 39 2.76 -6.61 12.56
N LYS A 40 3.37 -6.92 13.70
CA LYS A 40 2.92 -8.01 14.57
C LYS A 40 1.93 -7.55 15.62
N ASN A 41 2.12 -6.33 16.12
CA ASN A 41 1.27 -5.73 17.15
C ASN A 41 -0.13 -5.44 16.61
N ASP A 42 -1.08 -5.32 17.54
CA ASP A 42 -2.35 -4.67 17.23
C ASP A 42 -2.11 -3.17 17.01
N LEU A 43 -2.55 -2.67 15.86
CA LEU A 43 -2.42 -1.26 15.52
C LEU A 43 -3.23 -0.36 16.47
N LEU A 44 -4.36 -0.85 16.99
CA LEU A 44 -5.20 -0.09 17.90
C LEU A 44 -4.50 0.14 19.25
N GLU A 45 -3.81 -0.88 19.78
CA GLU A 45 -3.01 -0.74 21.01
C GLU A 45 -1.93 0.33 20.86
N ILE A 46 -1.28 0.40 19.70
CA ILE A 46 -0.30 1.44 19.40
C ILE A 46 -0.96 2.83 19.39
N PHE A 47 -2.12 2.96 18.77
CA PHE A 47 -2.84 4.25 18.72
C PHE A 47 -3.31 4.69 20.11
N ASP A 48 -3.85 3.79 20.91
CA ASP A 48 -4.27 4.08 22.28
C ASP A 48 -3.07 4.54 23.13
N ALA A 49 -1.93 3.87 23.02
CA ALA A 49 -0.72 4.28 23.72
C ALA A 49 -0.17 5.65 23.24
N ILE A 50 -0.32 6.00 21.96
CA ILE A 50 0.02 7.34 21.47
C ILE A 50 -0.90 8.41 22.08
N ILE A 51 -2.21 8.13 22.15
CA ILE A 51 -3.20 9.05 22.74
C ILE A 51 -2.88 9.29 24.22
N ASP A 52 -2.61 8.20 24.95
CA ASP A 52 -2.32 8.17 26.37
C ASP A 52 -0.89 8.60 26.75
N GLU A 53 -0.03 8.90 25.77
CA GLU A 53 1.40 9.22 25.96
C GLU A 53 2.18 8.11 26.70
N LYS A 54 1.92 6.85 26.33
CA LYS A 54 2.55 5.65 26.90
C LYS A 54 3.19 4.75 25.84
N LEU A 55 3.55 5.30 24.69
CA LEU A 55 4.10 4.53 23.57
C LEU A 55 5.36 3.74 23.97
N GLU A 56 6.14 4.28 24.92
CA GLU A 56 7.31 3.63 25.50
C GLU A 56 7.02 2.31 26.20
N THR A 57 5.76 2.02 26.53
CA THR A 57 5.33 0.75 27.14
C THR A 57 5.08 -0.35 26.12
N ILE A 58 5.04 -0.02 24.82
CA ILE A 58 4.79 -0.97 23.74
C ILE A 58 6.09 -1.27 22.99
N ASP A 59 6.44 -2.56 22.91
CA ASP A 59 7.48 -3.03 22.00
C ASP A 59 6.89 -3.29 20.60
N ILE A 60 7.13 -2.36 19.68
CA ILE A 60 6.66 -2.47 18.29
C ILE A 60 7.58 -3.42 17.52
N SER A 61 7.03 -4.55 17.08
CA SER A 61 7.76 -5.61 16.41
C SER A 61 7.19 -5.95 15.04
N TRP A 62 8.06 -6.49 14.18
CA TRP A 62 7.76 -6.73 12.76
C TRP A 62 8.01 -8.20 12.40
N LYS A 63 7.28 -8.70 11.41
CA LYS A 63 7.52 -10.01 10.79
C LYS A 63 8.79 -9.96 9.94
N GLN A 64 9.55 -11.06 9.97
CA GLN A 64 10.73 -11.27 9.12
C GLN A 64 10.28 -11.75 7.74
N ASN A 65 9.58 -10.87 7.02
CA ASN A 65 9.05 -11.09 5.69
C ASN A 65 9.21 -9.80 4.85
N CYS A 66 8.86 -9.86 3.58
CA CYS A 66 8.82 -8.73 2.66
C CYS A 66 7.39 -8.52 2.16
N ALA A 67 7.08 -7.28 1.77
CA ALA A 67 5.80 -6.92 1.16
C ALA A 67 6.04 -6.04 -0.06
N VAL A 68 5.32 -6.30 -1.15
CA VAL A 68 5.36 -5.51 -2.38
C VAL A 68 3.94 -5.11 -2.74
N CYS A 69 3.71 -3.80 -2.91
CA CYS A 69 2.44 -3.24 -3.34
C CYS A 69 2.57 -2.68 -4.75
N VAL A 70 1.75 -3.18 -5.67
CA VAL A 70 1.62 -2.67 -7.03
C VAL A 70 0.34 -1.87 -7.13
N VAL A 71 0.48 -0.57 -7.44
CA VAL A 71 -0.66 0.31 -7.67
C VAL A 71 -1.15 0.18 -9.10
N MET A 72 -2.43 -0.13 -9.26
CA MET A 72 -3.15 -0.05 -10.53
C MET A 72 -3.86 1.30 -10.62
N ALA A 73 -3.65 2.01 -11.72
CA ALA A 73 -4.18 3.33 -11.95
C ALA A 73 -4.99 3.41 -13.26
N SER A 74 -5.91 4.38 -13.31
CA SER A 74 -6.75 4.69 -14.46
C SER A 74 -5.92 5.36 -15.56
N GLY A 75 -6.06 4.91 -16.81
CA GLY A 75 -5.36 5.50 -17.96
C GLY A 75 -5.43 7.03 -17.99
N GLY A 76 -4.26 7.66 -18.16
CA GLY A 76 -4.09 9.12 -18.15
C GLY A 76 -3.69 9.74 -16.81
N TYR A 77 -3.73 9.00 -15.69
CA TYR A 77 -3.10 9.43 -14.43
C TYR A 77 -1.59 9.72 -14.63
N PRO A 78 -1.03 10.81 -14.06
CA PRO A 78 -1.60 11.71 -13.05
C PRO A 78 -2.43 12.89 -13.58
N GLU A 79 -2.64 12.98 -14.90
CA GLU A 79 -3.42 14.04 -15.52
C GLU A 79 -4.92 13.68 -15.60
N ASN A 80 -5.49 13.69 -16.81
CA ASN A 80 -6.91 13.44 -17.04
C ASN A 80 -7.16 11.94 -17.22
N TYR A 81 -8.10 11.39 -16.45
CA TYR A 81 -8.49 9.99 -16.52
C TYR A 81 -10.02 9.84 -16.48
N VAL A 82 -10.53 8.77 -17.10
CA VAL A 82 -11.96 8.46 -17.14
C VAL A 82 -12.34 7.57 -15.95
N LYS A 83 -13.48 7.89 -15.33
CA LYS A 83 -14.08 7.10 -14.24
C LYS A 83 -15.22 6.23 -14.78
N GLY A 84 -15.62 5.24 -13.98
CA GLY A 84 -16.80 4.42 -14.25
C GLY A 84 -16.54 3.16 -15.06
N TYR A 85 -15.27 2.76 -15.24
CA TYR A 85 -14.96 1.47 -15.86
C TYR A 85 -15.14 0.34 -14.85
N GLU A 86 -15.85 -0.71 -15.26
CA GLU A 86 -16.04 -1.89 -14.42
C GLU A 86 -14.69 -2.53 -14.09
N ILE A 87 -14.52 -2.88 -12.82
CA ILE A 87 -13.37 -3.61 -12.30
C ILE A 87 -13.80 -5.07 -12.14
N THR A 88 -13.15 -5.97 -12.87
CA THR A 88 -13.40 -7.41 -12.83
C THR A 88 -12.18 -8.16 -12.29
N GLY A 89 -12.37 -9.43 -11.90
CA GLY A 89 -11.28 -10.31 -11.46
C GLY A 89 -10.85 -10.14 -10.00
N LEU A 90 -11.41 -9.20 -9.25
CA LEU A 90 -11.13 -9.02 -7.81
C LEU A 90 -11.42 -10.28 -6.96
N ASP A 91 -12.38 -11.11 -7.36
CA ASP A 91 -12.66 -12.37 -6.65
C ASP A 91 -11.53 -13.40 -6.82
N ALA A 92 -10.76 -13.36 -7.91
CA ALA A 92 -9.61 -14.23 -8.11
C ALA A 92 -8.49 -13.92 -7.11
N ILE A 93 -8.39 -12.68 -6.61
CA ILE A 93 -7.40 -12.34 -5.56
C ILE A 93 -7.62 -13.19 -4.29
N LYS A 94 -8.88 -13.56 -3.98
CA LYS A 94 -9.21 -14.34 -2.78
C LYS A 94 -8.63 -15.75 -2.79
N SER A 95 -8.25 -16.30 -3.95
CA SER A 95 -7.60 -17.62 -4.02
C SER A 95 -6.11 -17.57 -3.76
N PHE A 96 -5.51 -16.38 -3.69
CA PHE A 96 -4.09 -16.22 -3.36
C PHE A 96 -3.91 -16.05 -1.86
N GLU A 97 -3.01 -16.85 -1.29
CA GLU A 97 -2.56 -16.66 0.08
C GLU A 97 -1.64 -15.43 0.17
N ASP A 98 -1.73 -14.71 1.29
CA ASP A 98 -0.89 -13.55 1.60
C ASP A 98 -0.99 -12.38 0.59
N ILE A 99 -2.14 -12.25 -0.07
CA ILE A 99 -2.43 -11.13 -0.97
C ILE A 99 -3.62 -10.30 -0.46
N MET A 100 -3.47 -8.98 -0.52
CA MET A 100 -4.50 -8.00 -0.15
C MET A 100 -4.75 -7.05 -1.30
N ALA A 101 -6.03 -6.78 -1.59
CA ALA A 101 -6.45 -5.72 -2.50
C ALA A 101 -6.96 -4.52 -1.69
N PHE A 102 -6.19 -3.44 -1.66
CA PHE A 102 -6.57 -2.19 -1.03
C PHE A 102 -7.29 -1.28 -2.03
N HIS A 103 -8.56 -1.00 -1.76
CA HIS A 103 -9.36 -0.10 -2.58
C HIS A 103 -8.96 1.36 -2.34
N ALA A 104 -8.52 2.05 -3.40
CA ALA A 104 -8.31 3.49 -3.40
C ALA A 104 -9.50 4.16 -4.12
N GLY A 105 -9.31 4.64 -5.36
CA GLY A 105 -10.37 5.23 -6.17
C GLY A 105 -11.31 4.19 -6.78
N THR A 106 -12.15 3.53 -5.98
CA THR A 106 -13.21 2.63 -6.47
C THR A 106 -14.60 3.04 -5.99
N LYS A 107 -15.64 2.62 -6.71
CA LYS A 107 -17.06 2.74 -6.31
C LYS A 107 -17.70 1.36 -6.41
N LYS A 108 -18.51 0.98 -5.41
CA LYS A 108 -19.36 -0.22 -5.49
C LYS A 108 -20.78 0.17 -5.87
N GLU A 109 -21.34 -0.48 -6.89
CA GLU A 109 -22.70 -0.23 -7.38
C GLU A 109 -23.30 -1.53 -7.92
N ASN A 110 -24.51 -1.89 -7.47
CA ASN A 110 -25.21 -3.12 -7.87
C ASN A 110 -24.36 -4.40 -7.76
N GLY A 111 -23.55 -4.49 -6.70
CA GLY A 111 -22.67 -5.64 -6.44
C GLY A 111 -21.36 -5.65 -7.24
N LYS A 112 -21.18 -4.73 -8.17
CA LYS A 112 -19.97 -4.58 -9.00
C LYS A 112 -19.09 -3.44 -8.52
N PHE A 113 -17.81 -3.47 -8.91
CA PHE A 113 -16.86 -2.40 -8.63
C PHE A 113 -16.53 -1.60 -9.90
N TYR A 114 -16.28 -0.31 -9.74
CA TYR A 114 -15.97 0.61 -10.82
C TYR A 114 -14.82 1.54 -10.45
N THR A 115 -14.04 1.99 -11.44
CA THR A 115 -13.00 3.02 -11.24
C THR A 115 -13.64 4.34 -10.85
N ASN A 116 -13.05 5.04 -9.88
CA ASN A 116 -13.55 6.33 -9.37
C ASN A 116 -12.43 7.31 -8.97
N GLY A 117 -11.16 7.02 -9.33
CA GLY A 117 -10.01 7.85 -9.03
C GLY A 117 -8.80 7.50 -9.90
N GLY A 118 -7.74 8.32 -9.80
CA GLY A 118 -6.50 8.15 -10.55
C GLY A 118 -5.79 6.85 -10.17
N ARG A 119 -5.40 6.73 -8.89
CA ARG A 119 -5.00 5.45 -8.29
C ARG A 119 -6.27 4.68 -7.92
N VAL A 120 -6.42 3.45 -8.40
CA VAL A 120 -7.65 2.66 -8.29
C VAL A 120 -7.53 1.60 -7.21
N LEU A 121 -6.47 0.78 -7.27
CA LEU A 121 -6.22 -0.32 -6.35
C LEU A 121 -4.73 -0.39 -6.00
N GLY A 122 -4.41 -0.82 -4.79
CA GLY A 122 -3.09 -1.33 -4.43
C GLY A 122 -3.17 -2.81 -4.16
N VAL A 123 -2.52 -3.63 -4.98
CA VAL A 123 -2.43 -5.09 -4.77
C VAL A 123 -1.12 -5.37 -4.06
N THR A 124 -1.21 -5.83 -2.82
CA THR A 124 -0.05 -6.13 -1.98
C THR A 124 0.09 -7.62 -1.79
N ALA A 125 1.26 -8.17 -2.07
CA ALA A 125 1.62 -9.52 -1.65
C ALA A 125 2.69 -9.47 -0.56
N VAL A 126 2.61 -10.44 0.35
CA VAL A 126 3.59 -10.70 1.40
C VAL A 126 4.24 -12.06 1.14
N ALA A 127 5.56 -12.12 1.30
CA ALA A 127 6.34 -13.35 1.13
C ALA A 127 7.61 -13.30 1.98
N GLU A 128 8.37 -14.39 2.00
CA GLU A 128 9.62 -14.52 2.73
C GLU A 128 10.73 -13.58 2.23
N ASP A 129 10.71 -13.20 0.95
CA ASP A 129 11.68 -12.31 0.32
C ASP A 129 11.04 -11.38 -0.72
N ILE A 130 11.80 -10.38 -1.17
CA ILE A 130 11.30 -9.34 -2.07
C ILE A 130 10.96 -9.87 -3.46
N GLU A 131 11.71 -10.86 -3.96
CA GLU A 131 11.51 -11.43 -5.30
C GLU A 131 10.19 -12.19 -5.34
N LYS A 132 9.94 -13.07 -4.36
CA LYS A 132 8.68 -13.81 -4.25
C LYS A 132 7.48 -12.91 -3.98
N ALA A 133 7.64 -11.88 -3.14
CA ALA A 133 6.58 -10.91 -2.91
C ALA A 133 6.25 -10.16 -4.21
N ARG A 134 7.27 -9.81 -5.02
CA ARG A 134 7.09 -9.17 -6.32
C ARG A 134 6.36 -10.09 -7.30
N GLU A 135 6.82 -11.34 -7.44
CA GLU A 135 6.21 -12.35 -8.32
C GLU A 135 4.72 -12.55 -7.99
N LYS A 136 4.40 -12.81 -6.72
CA LYS A 136 3.02 -12.97 -6.24
C LYS A 136 2.18 -11.73 -6.49
N ALA A 137 2.71 -10.53 -6.23
CA ALA A 137 1.97 -9.28 -6.46
C ALA A 137 1.60 -9.13 -7.94
N TYR A 138 2.54 -9.40 -8.86
CA TYR A 138 2.28 -9.31 -10.29
C TYR A 138 1.35 -10.41 -10.81
N GLU A 139 1.46 -11.62 -10.27
CA GLU A 139 0.53 -12.71 -10.57
C GLU A 139 -0.91 -12.30 -10.21
N ALA A 140 -1.13 -11.77 -9.01
CA ALA A 140 -2.46 -11.30 -8.60
C ALA A 140 -2.94 -10.09 -9.40
N VAL A 141 -2.08 -9.10 -9.65
CA VAL A 141 -2.44 -7.95 -10.50
C VAL A 141 -2.88 -8.39 -11.88
N SER A 142 -2.27 -9.43 -12.44
CA SER A 142 -2.63 -9.95 -13.76
C SER A 142 -4.06 -10.51 -13.84
N THR A 143 -4.67 -10.83 -12.69
CA THR A 143 -6.05 -11.32 -12.62
C THR A 143 -7.10 -10.21 -12.56
N VAL A 144 -6.69 -8.97 -12.26
CA VAL A 144 -7.60 -7.82 -12.13
C VAL A 144 -7.61 -7.00 -13.40
N HIS A 145 -8.80 -6.63 -13.87
CA HIS A 145 -8.94 -5.90 -15.11
C HIS A 145 -9.92 -4.74 -14.97
N PHE A 146 -9.55 -3.62 -15.59
CA PHE A 146 -10.46 -2.55 -15.95
C PHE A 146 -9.89 -1.85 -17.18
N LYS A 147 -10.74 -1.15 -17.92
CA LYS A 147 -10.32 -0.48 -19.15
C LYS A 147 -9.23 0.56 -18.86
N ASP A 148 -8.21 0.58 -19.70
CA ASP A 148 -7.04 1.47 -19.64
C ASP A 148 -6.24 1.39 -18.33
N ALA A 149 -6.31 0.25 -17.63
CA ALA A 149 -5.49 0.00 -16.45
C ALA A 149 -4.00 0.09 -16.78
N HIS A 150 -3.23 0.78 -15.94
CA HIS A 150 -1.78 0.79 -16.00
C HIS A 150 -1.16 0.59 -14.62
N TYR A 151 -0.01 -0.06 -14.61
CA TYR A 151 0.82 -0.26 -13.43
C TYR A 151 2.26 -0.48 -13.88
N ARG A 152 3.22 -0.08 -13.04
CA ARG A 152 4.64 -0.31 -13.28
C ARG A 152 4.97 -1.80 -13.17
N LYS A 153 5.93 -2.28 -13.96
CA LYS A 153 6.37 -3.70 -14.01
C LYS A 153 7.70 -3.96 -13.30
N ASP A 154 8.25 -2.93 -12.67
CA ASP A 154 9.58 -2.90 -12.08
C ASP A 154 9.54 -2.50 -10.58
N ILE A 155 8.39 -2.64 -9.92
CA ILE A 155 8.27 -2.35 -8.49
C ILE A 155 9.11 -3.36 -7.71
N GLY A 156 10.03 -2.85 -6.89
CA GLY A 156 10.98 -3.69 -6.14
C GLY A 156 12.26 -4.03 -6.91
N MET A 157 12.42 -3.56 -8.15
CA MET A 157 13.71 -3.58 -8.86
C MET A 157 14.51 -2.32 -8.50
N LYS A 158 15.84 -2.45 -8.40
CA LYS A 158 16.78 -1.34 -8.16
C LYS A 158 17.57 -1.01 -9.41
#